data_AF-A0A7K2AJX6-F1
#
_entry.id   AF-A0A7K2AJX6-F1
#
_cell.length_a   1.000
_cell.length_b   1.000
_cell.length_c   1.000
_cell.angle_alpha   90.00
_cell.angle_beta   90.00
_cell.angle_gamma   90.00
#
_symmetry.space_group_name_H-M   'P 1'
#
loop_
_entity.id
_entity.type
_entity.pdbx_description
1 polymer ?
#
loop_
_entity_poly.entity_id
_entity_poly.type
_entity_poly.pdbx_seq_one_letter_code
_entity_poly.pdbx_strand_id
1 'polypeptide(L)'
;MRVLQLEVRGFDPKSVAQAPTRSLAAIGYRNQTPGYEVRSGEGARRFGGRFNQPDSFPVLYLCTTRKCASAELKRKAYRQGIPLEQILPREVWRINVQVGRVLDLTNPFTLDQLGIERGDLIREGYRLTREIGEAAHQQRLQAVLTPSATGVDSVVAVFPENLGGSVLRVRLVEVWNTPGDLP
;
A
#
# COMPACT_ATOMS: atom_id res chain seq x y z
N MET A 1 12.30 -26.53 -33.72
CA MET A 1 11.60 -26.41 -32.42
C MET A 1 11.51 -24.93 -32.09
N ARG A 2 10.37 -24.27 -32.37
CA ARG A 2 10.17 -22.84 -32.04
C ARG A 2 9.90 -22.76 -30.55
N VAL A 3 10.78 -22.09 -29.82
CA VAL A 3 10.50 -21.63 -28.46
C VAL A 3 9.39 -20.60 -28.60
N LEU A 4 8.18 -20.93 -28.13
CA LEU A 4 7.11 -19.98 -27.93
C LEU A 4 7.62 -18.97 -26.90
N GLN A 5 7.97 -17.76 -27.34
CA GLN A 5 8.02 -16.61 -26.43
C GLN A 5 6.62 -16.45 -25.87
N LEU A 6 6.43 -16.80 -24.60
CA LEU A 6 5.27 -16.39 -23.84
C LEU A 6 5.24 -14.86 -23.89
N GLU A 7 4.28 -14.30 -24.63
CA GLU A 7 3.98 -12.88 -24.57
C GLU A 7 3.73 -12.53 -23.10
N VAL A 8 4.55 -11.63 -22.56
CA VAL A 8 4.24 -10.96 -21.30
C VAL A 8 2.91 -10.27 -21.54
N ARG A 9 1.83 -10.74 -20.88
CA ARG A 9 0.55 -10.01 -20.88
C ARG A 9 0.86 -8.60 -20.40
N GLY A 10 0.83 -7.64 -21.31
CA GLY A 10 1.03 -6.24 -20.99
C GLY A 10 -0.16 -5.78 -20.15
N PHE A 11 0.10 -5.23 -18.97
CA PHE A 11 -0.92 -4.52 -18.21
C PHE A 11 -1.40 -3.30 -19.02
N ASP A 12 -2.71 -3.18 -19.25
CA ASP A 12 -3.33 -1.99 -19.82
C ASP A 12 -3.89 -1.11 -18.68
N PRO A 13 -3.33 0.09 -18.41
CA PRO A 13 -3.84 1.00 -17.40
C PRO A 13 -5.33 1.34 -17.53
N LYS A 14 -5.89 1.27 -18.75
CA LYS A 14 -7.32 1.54 -18.99
C LYS A 14 -8.23 0.48 -18.37
N SER A 15 -7.73 -0.75 -18.16
CA SER A 15 -8.49 -1.83 -17.50
C SER A 15 -8.91 -1.46 -16.07
N VAL A 16 -8.16 -0.58 -15.38
CA VAL A 16 -8.51 -0.10 -14.03
C VAL A 16 -9.84 0.66 -14.01
N ALA A 17 -10.20 1.36 -15.10
CA ALA A 17 -11.47 2.07 -15.18
C ALA A 17 -12.69 1.12 -15.28
N GLN A 18 -12.46 -0.12 -15.73
CA GLN A 18 -13.48 -1.15 -15.92
C GLN A 18 -13.50 -2.18 -14.79
N ALA A 19 -12.41 -2.26 -14.02
CA ALA A 19 -12.29 -3.18 -12.90
C ALA A 19 -13.36 -2.89 -11.82
N PRO A 20 -13.91 -3.95 -11.18
CA PRO A 20 -14.87 -3.77 -10.11
C PRO A 20 -14.23 -3.02 -8.94
N THR A 21 -15.01 -2.10 -8.37
CA THR A 21 -14.63 -1.39 -7.14
C THR A 21 -15.60 -1.76 -6.03
N ARG A 22 -15.12 -1.62 -4.78
CA ARG A 22 -15.94 -1.87 -3.59
C ARG A 22 -15.80 -0.77 -2.56
N SER A 23 -16.79 -0.68 -1.69
CA SER A 23 -16.65 0.03 -0.42
C SER A 23 -15.79 -0.78 0.55
N LEU A 24 -15.05 -0.07 1.40
CA LEU A 24 -14.18 -0.64 2.42
C LEU A 24 -14.37 0.11 3.74
N ALA A 25 -14.77 -0.66 4.76
CA ALA A 25 -14.65 -0.27 6.16
C ALA A 25 -13.57 -1.16 6.80
N ALA A 26 -12.44 -0.57 7.18
CA ALA A 26 -11.30 -1.31 7.69
C ALA A 26 -10.58 -0.55 8.81
N ILE A 27 -9.84 -1.31 9.62
CA ILE A 27 -8.84 -0.77 10.53
C ILE A 27 -7.48 -0.89 9.86
N GLY A 28 -6.82 0.24 9.65
CA GLY A 28 -5.44 0.33 9.20
C GLY A 28 -4.49 0.62 10.35
N TYR A 29 -3.24 0.17 10.21
CA TYR A 29 -2.14 0.42 11.13
C TYR A 29 -1.00 1.05 10.36
N ARG A 30 -0.48 2.16 10.89
CA ARG A 30 0.68 2.86 10.35
C ARG A 30 1.72 2.97 11.45
N ASN A 31 2.94 2.51 11.17
CA ASN A 31 4.09 2.88 11.98
C ASN A 31 4.78 4.10 11.35
N GLN A 32 5.19 5.06 12.16
CA GLN A 32 5.91 6.26 11.71
C GLN A 32 6.94 6.72 12.73
N THR A 33 7.87 7.56 12.29
CA THR A 33 8.79 8.25 13.22
C THR A 33 7.94 9.16 14.10
N PRO A 34 8.23 9.28 15.40
CA PRO A 34 7.48 10.17 16.29
C PRO A 34 7.42 11.61 15.78
N GLY A 35 6.30 12.29 16.06
CA GLY A 35 6.12 13.73 15.78
C GLY A 35 5.73 14.10 14.34
N TYR A 36 5.57 13.13 13.44
CA TYR A 36 5.07 13.40 12.07
C TYR A 36 3.54 13.41 12.01
N GLU A 37 2.96 14.13 11.04
CA GLU A 37 1.52 14.07 10.84
C GLU A 37 1.07 12.72 10.24
N VAL A 38 0.19 12.04 10.96
CA VAL A 38 -0.21 10.65 10.77
C VAL A 38 -0.95 10.43 9.47
N ARG A 39 -1.75 11.41 9.05
CA ARG A 39 -2.55 11.34 7.83
C ARG A 39 -1.77 11.76 6.58
N SER A 40 -0.52 12.21 6.74
CA SER A 40 0.27 12.71 5.61
C SER A 40 0.77 11.57 4.72
N GLY A 41 0.56 11.73 3.41
CA GLY A 41 1.15 10.93 2.34
C GLY A 41 2.39 11.58 1.70
N GLU A 42 2.87 12.72 2.20
CA GLU A 42 3.93 13.52 1.55
C GLU A 42 5.26 12.78 1.44
N GLY A 43 5.60 11.93 2.41
CA GLY A 43 6.79 11.10 2.33
C GLY A 43 6.73 10.14 1.12
N ALA A 44 5.56 9.55 0.87
CA ALA A 44 5.36 8.71 -0.30
C ALA A 44 5.38 9.55 -1.58
N ARG A 45 4.80 10.75 -1.59
CA ARG A 45 4.88 11.65 -2.75
C ARG A 45 6.34 11.93 -3.11
N ARG A 46 7.16 12.36 -2.16
CA ARG A 46 8.55 12.76 -2.40
C ARG A 46 9.46 11.61 -2.83
N PHE A 47 9.32 10.43 -2.21
CA PHE A 47 10.27 9.32 -2.43
C PHE A 47 9.68 8.17 -3.27
N GLY A 48 8.41 8.27 -3.64
CA GLY A 48 7.65 7.19 -4.23
C GLY A 48 7.32 6.07 -3.24
N GLY A 49 6.46 5.18 -3.70
CA GLY A 49 6.11 3.96 -3.00
C GLY A 49 5.82 2.85 -3.99
N ARG A 50 5.11 1.82 -3.52
CA ARG A 50 4.67 0.71 -4.39
C ARG A 50 3.58 1.16 -5.37
N PHE A 51 2.69 2.07 -4.97
CA PHE A 51 1.54 2.54 -5.77
C PHE A 51 1.63 4.01 -6.18
N ASN A 52 2.82 4.61 -6.13
CA ASN A 52 3.05 5.95 -6.65
C ASN A 52 4.51 6.16 -7.04
N GLN A 53 4.73 6.93 -8.10
CA GLN A 53 6.06 7.42 -8.47
C GLN A 53 6.53 8.49 -7.47
N PRO A 54 7.85 8.71 -7.35
CA PRO A 54 8.36 9.95 -6.75
C PRO A 54 7.81 11.17 -7.48
N ASP A 55 7.63 12.25 -6.72
CA ASP A 55 7.16 13.56 -7.15
C ASP A 55 5.80 13.58 -7.87
N SER A 56 4.96 12.55 -7.65
CA SER A 56 3.59 12.50 -8.17
C SER A 56 2.55 12.98 -7.14
N PHE A 57 1.82 12.06 -6.54
CA PHE A 57 0.72 12.30 -5.59
C PHE A 57 0.99 11.60 -4.24
N PRO A 58 0.40 12.10 -3.14
CA PRO A 58 0.55 11.50 -1.83
C PRO A 58 -0.18 10.16 -1.73
N VAL A 59 0.45 9.20 -1.06
CA VAL A 59 -0.15 7.90 -0.72
C VAL A 59 0.05 7.61 0.77
N LEU A 60 -1.04 7.28 1.44
CA LEU A 60 -1.04 6.86 2.83
C LEU A 60 -1.14 5.33 2.90
N TYR A 61 -0.02 4.67 3.18
CA TYR A 61 0.06 3.21 3.32
C TYR A 61 -0.30 2.76 4.73
N LEU A 62 -1.29 1.86 4.81
CA LEU A 62 -1.82 1.31 6.05
C LEU A 62 -1.82 -0.22 6.00
N CYS A 63 -1.20 -0.89 6.95
CA CYS A 63 -1.32 -2.34 7.10
C CYS A 63 -2.66 -2.70 7.75
N THR A 64 -3.30 -3.80 7.35
CA THR A 64 -4.58 -4.23 7.95
C THR A 64 -4.43 -4.80 9.36
N THR A 65 -3.21 -5.16 9.77
CA THR A 65 -2.88 -5.68 11.10
C THR A 65 -1.58 -5.05 11.64
N ARG A 66 -1.38 -5.12 12.97
CA ARG A 66 -0.10 -4.74 13.58
C ARG A 66 1.05 -5.65 13.15
N LYS A 67 0.79 -6.94 12.91
CA LYS A 67 1.78 -7.90 12.41
C LYS A 67 2.29 -7.52 11.01
N CYS A 68 1.40 -7.12 10.10
CA CYS A 68 1.80 -6.55 8.82
C CYS A 68 2.67 -5.29 9.01
N ALA A 69 2.29 -4.37 9.91
CA ALA A 69 3.05 -3.15 10.14
C ALA A 69 4.47 -3.42 10.68
N SER A 70 4.61 -4.41 11.57
CA SER A 70 5.89 -4.94 12.07
C SER A 70 6.71 -5.57 10.94
N ALA A 71 6.10 -6.42 10.11
CA ALA A 71 6.76 -7.07 8.99
C ALA A 71 7.27 -6.07 7.94
N GLU A 72 6.49 -5.05 7.56
CA GLU A 72 6.91 -4.02 6.60
C GLU A 72 8.01 -3.13 7.18
N LEU A 73 8.02 -2.87 8.50
CA LEU A 73 9.12 -2.15 9.17
C LEU A 73 10.42 -2.96 9.12
N LYS A 74 10.37 -4.25 9.47
CA LYS A 74 11.51 -5.17 9.39
C LYS A 74 12.04 -5.26 7.96
N ARG A 75 11.15 -5.41 6.98
CA ARG A 75 11.50 -5.42 5.55
C ARG A 75 12.15 -4.10 5.11
N LYS A 76 11.67 -2.96 5.60
CA LYS A 76 12.27 -1.65 5.32
C LYS A 76 13.71 -1.58 5.84
N ALA A 77 13.95 -1.99 7.09
CA ALA A 77 15.30 -2.02 7.68
C ALA A 77 16.24 -2.90 6.84
N TYR A 78 15.79 -4.13 6.56
CA TYR A 78 16.53 -5.09 5.73
C TYR A 78 16.91 -4.52 4.37
N ARG A 79 15.96 -3.89 3.67
CA ARG A 79 16.22 -3.28 2.35
C ARG A 79 17.14 -2.08 2.38
N GLN A 80 17.22 -1.39 3.52
CA GLN A 80 18.14 -0.27 3.72
C GLN A 80 19.52 -0.75 4.22
N GLY A 81 19.68 -2.04 4.51
CA GLY A 81 20.93 -2.59 5.05
C GLY A 81 21.26 -2.08 6.46
N ILE A 82 20.25 -1.65 7.23
CA ILE A 82 20.44 -1.11 8.58
C ILE A 82 19.76 -1.98 9.64
N PRO A 83 20.33 -2.06 10.86
CA PRO A 83 19.69 -2.71 11.99
C PRO A 83 18.32 -2.09 12.32
N LEU A 84 17.40 -2.92 12.82
CA LEU A 84 16.05 -2.47 13.18
C LEU A 84 16.09 -1.40 14.28
N GLU A 85 17.04 -1.49 15.19
CA GLU A 85 17.29 -0.56 16.28
C GLU A 85 17.52 0.87 15.78
N GLN A 86 18.11 1.04 14.58
CA GLN A 86 18.41 2.36 14.01
C GLN A 86 17.19 3.06 13.41
N ILE A 87 16.08 2.33 13.18
CA ILE A 87 14.83 2.92 12.67
C ILE A 87 13.75 3.05 13.75
N LEU A 88 14.08 2.69 14.99
CA LEU A 88 13.26 2.93 16.18
C LEU A 88 13.64 4.29 16.82
N PRO A 89 12.75 4.91 17.62
CA PRO A 89 11.39 4.47 17.94
C PRO A 89 10.39 4.67 16.80
N ARG A 90 9.25 3.97 16.88
CA ARG A 90 8.10 4.16 15.97
C ARG A 90 6.81 4.31 16.74
N GLU A 91 6.05 5.36 16.44
CA GLU A 91 4.65 5.44 16.85
C GLU A 91 3.80 4.55 15.96
N VAL A 92 2.90 3.79 16.58
CA VAL A 92 1.92 2.95 15.88
C VAL A 92 0.55 3.56 16.02
N TRP A 93 -0.02 3.93 14.89
CA TRP A 93 -1.32 4.56 14.80
C TRP A 93 -2.35 3.58 14.24
N ARG A 94 -3.49 3.49 14.92
CA ARG A 94 -4.69 2.85 14.40
C ARG A 94 -5.51 3.91 13.65
N ILE A 95 -5.90 3.58 12.42
CA ILE A 95 -6.64 4.47 11.53
C ILE A 95 -7.91 3.76 11.06
N ASN A 96 -9.08 4.31 11.36
CA ASN A 96 -10.33 3.80 10.81
C ASN A 96 -10.54 4.37 9.41
N VAL A 97 -10.61 3.48 8.42
CA VAL A 97 -10.78 3.80 7.01
C VAL A 97 -12.21 3.47 6.61
N GLN A 98 -12.93 4.46 6.08
CA GLN A 98 -14.27 4.32 5.50
C GLN A 98 -14.28 5.04 4.16
N VAL A 99 -14.23 4.25 3.08
CA VAL A 99 -14.15 4.73 1.70
C VAL A 99 -15.08 3.91 0.80
N GLY A 100 -15.63 4.53 -0.22
CA GLY A 100 -16.62 3.96 -1.13
C GLY A 100 -16.04 3.31 -2.39
N ARG A 101 -14.88 3.79 -2.88
CA ARG A 101 -14.29 3.35 -4.16
C ARG A 101 -12.88 2.80 -3.97
N VAL A 102 -12.76 1.49 -3.80
CA VAL A 102 -11.48 0.78 -3.62
C VAL A 102 -11.28 -0.24 -4.74
N LEU A 103 -10.08 -0.24 -5.33
CA LEU A 103 -9.61 -1.34 -6.17
C LEU A 103 -9.09 -2.47 -5.27
N ASP A 104 -9.76 -3.62 -5.28
CA ASP A 104 -9.42 -4.75 -4.42
C ASP A 104 -8.55 -5.77 -5.16
N LEU A 105 -7.23 -5.63 -5.05
CA LEU A 105 -6.24 -6.55 -5.62
C LEU A 105 -5.99 -7.79 -4.75
N THR A 106 -6.79 -8.00 -3.70
CA THR A 106 -6.81 -9.29 -2.98
C THR A 106 -7.83 -10.26 -3.58
N ASN A 107 -8.76 -9.76 -4.39
CA ASN A 107 -9.79 -10.54 -5.06
C ASN A 107 -9.26 -11.12 -6.39
N PRO A 108 -9.25 -12.46 -6.56
CA PRO A 108 -8.83 -13.10 -7.81
C PRO A 108 -9.61 -12.62 -9.05
N PHE A 109 -10.90 -12.29 -8.91
CA PHE A 109 -11.70 -11.78 -10.03
C PHE A 109 -11.20 -10.42 -10.53
N THR A 110 -10.82 -9.52 -9.63
CA THR A 110 -10.22 -8.23 -10.00
C THR A 110 -8.87 -8.43 -10.68
N LEU A 111 -8.05 -9.37 -10.20
CA LEU A 111 -6.76 -9.69 -10.82
C LEU A 111 -6.91 -10.22 -12.25
N ASP A 112 -7.86 -11.13 -12.46
CA ASP A 112 -8.20 -11.67 -13.79
C ASP A 112 -8.64 -10.58 -14.76
N GLN A 113 -9.51 -9.67 -14.34
CA GLN A 113 -9.95 -8.51 -15.15
C GLN A 113 -8.79 -7.57 -15.53
N LEU A 114 -7.79 -7.44 -14.66
CA LEU A 114 -6.59 -6.63 -14.93
C LEU A 114 -5.51 -7.41 -15.69
N GLY A 115 -5.70 -8.72 -15.89
CA GLY A 115 -4.72 -9.59 -16.55
C GLY A 115 -3.41 -9.76 -15.78
N ILE A 116 -3.43 -9.64 -14.45
CA ILE A 116 -2.25 -9.72 -13.58
C ILE A 116 -2.37 -10.86 -12.58
N GLU A 117 -1.25 -11.32 -12.04
CA GLU A 117 -1.18 -12.34 -11.01
C GLU A 117 -0.85 -11.74 -9.64
N ARG A 118 -1.25 -12.43 -8.56
CA ARG A 118 -0.91 -12.04 -7.18
C ARG A 118 0.60 -11.85 -6.99
N GLY A 119 1.41 -12.70 -7.63
CA GLY A 119 2.88 -12.64 -7.58
C GLY A 119 3.47 -11.37 -8.19
N ASP A 120 2.76 -10.72 -9.12
CA ASP A 120 3.21 -9.46 -9.73
C ASP A 120 3.11 -8.27 -8.75
N LEU A 121 2.21 -8.36 -7.77
CA LEU A 121 1.98 -7.30 -6.78
C LEU A 121 3.03 -7.28 -5.68
N ILE A 122 3.59 -8.43 -5.33
CA ILE A 122 4.48 -8.60 -4.17
C ILE A 122 5.97 -8.69 -4.54
N ARG A 123 6.29 -9.02 -5.79
CA ARG A 123 7.69 -9.11 -6.24
C ARG A 123 8.43 -7.77 -6.13
N GLU A 124 9.74 -7.86 -6.24
CA GLU A 124 10.60 -6.68 -6.32
C GLU A 124 10.44 -6.00 -7.70
N GLY A 125 10.65 -4.68 -7.69
CA GLY A 125 10.25 -3.81 -8.79
C GLY A 125 8.87 -3.18 -8.58
N TYR A 126 8.71 -1.93 -9.04
CA TYR A 126 7.52 -1.13 -8.79
C TYR A 126 6.77 -0.71 -10.05
N ARG A 127 7.26 -1.08 -11.24
CA ARG A 127 6.72 -0.56 -12.50
C ARG A 127 5.21 -0.82 -12.61
N LEU A 128 4.80 -2.09 -12.53
CA LEU A 128 3.38 -2.47 -12.62
C LEU A 128 2.53 -1.83 -11.52
N THR A 129 2.97 -1.93 -10.26
CA THR A 129 2.17 -1.44 -9.12
C THR A 129 2.05 0.08 -9.13
N ARG A 130 3.04 0.81 -9.65
CA ARG A 130 2.96 2.25 -9.88
C ARG A 130 2.06 2.60 -11.06
N GLU A 131 2.09 1.84 -12.15
CA GLU A 131 1.14 1.99 -13.28
C GLU A 131 -0.31 1.78 -12.80
N ILE A 132 -0.55 0.76 -11.97
CA ILE A 132 -1.86 0.51 -11.33
C ILE A 132 -2.24 1.68 -10.41
N GLY A 133 -1.32 2.14 -9.57
CA GLY A 133 -1.57 3.22 -8.62
C GLY A 133 -1.89 4.54 -9.30
N GLU A 134 -1.16 4.89 -10.35
CA GLU A 134 -1.41 6.06 -11.20
C GLU A 134 -2.79 5.99 -11.85
N ALA A 135 -3.12 4.86 -12.50
CA ALA A 135 -4.43 4.66 -13.11
C ALA A 135 -5.57 4.74 -12.08
N ALA A 136 -5.41 4.12 -10.91
CA ALA A 136 -6.39 4.17 -9.83
C ALA A 136 -6.60 5.61 -9.30
N HIS A 137 -5.51 6.36 -9.11
CA HIS A 137 -5.58 7.76 -8.69
C HIS A 137 -6.29 8.64 -9.72
N GLN A 138 -5.95 8.51 -11.01
CA GLN A 138 -6.56 9.24 -12.12
C GLN A 138 -8.07 8.94 -12.24
N GLN A 139 -8.50 7.71 -11.98
CA GLN A 139 -9.92 7.31 -11.97
C GLN A 139 -10.67 7.73 -10.69
N ARG A 140 -10.04 8.55 -9.84
CA ARG A 140 -10.59 9.04 -8.57
C ARG A 140 -10.99 7.91 -7.62
N LEU A 141 -10.27 6.79 -7.67
CA LEU A 141 -10.39 5.77 -6.62
C LEU A 141 -9.78 6.33 -5.34
N GLN A 142 -10.31 5.87 -4.20
CA GLN A 142 -9.92 6.36 -2.88
C GLN A 142 -8.82 5.51 -2.25
N ALA A 143 -8.72 4.25 -2.65
CA ALA A 143 -7.64 3.37 -2.22
C ALA A 143 -7.42 2.19 -3.17
N VAL A 144 -6.27 1.54 -2.99
CA VAL A 144 -5.99 0.19 -3.47
C VAL A 144 -5.79 -0.72 -2.26
N LEU A 145 -6.55 -1.81 -2.16
CA LEU A 145 -6.31 -2.90 -1.20
C LEU A 145 -5.47 -3.97 -1.89
N THR A 146 -4.37 -4.38 -1.28
CA THR A 146 -3.38 -5.26 -1.91
C THR A 146 -2.74 -6.21 -0.87
N PRO A 147 -2.29 -7.42 -1.25
CA PRO A 147 -1.44 -8.20 -0.38
C PRO A 147 -0.17 -7.43 0.03
N SER A 148 0.29 -7.58 1.27
CA SER A 148 1.61 -7.05 1.65
C SER A 148 2.71 -7.78 0.90
N ALA A 149 3.74 -7.05 0.48
CA ALA A 149 4.92 -7.65 -0.16
C ALA A 149 5.77 -8.47 0.83
N THR A 150 5.49 -8.41 2.12
CA THR A 150 6.09 -9.29 3.14
C THR A 150 5.43 -10.66 3.21
N GLY A 151 4.28 -10.84 2.54
CA GLY A 151 3.44 -12.02 2.68
C GLY A 151 2.53 -12.02 3.92
N VAL A 152 2.66 -11.02 4.81
CA VAL A 152 1.83 -10.90 6.03
C VAL A 152 0.64 -9.98 5.76
N ASP A 153 -0.55 -10.57 5.71
CA ASP A 153 -1.84 -9.87 5.54
C ASP A 153 -1.88 -8.92 4.32
N SER A 154 -2.38 -7.69 4.50
CA SER A 154 -2.66 -6.76 3.40
C SER A 154 -2.34 -5.32 3.77
N VAL A 155 -2.16 -4.51 2.72
CA VAL A 155 -1.93 -3.07 2.79
C VAL A 155 -3.08 -2.36 2.06
N VAL A 156 -3.52 -1.25 2.63
CA VAL A 156 -4.40 -0.27 1.99
C VAL A 156 -3.53 0.92 1.61
N ALA A 157 -3.36 1.17 0.31
CA ALA A 157 -2.76 2.39 -0.23
C ALA A 157 -3.88 3.42 -0.44
N VAL A 158 -4.06 4.32 0.52
CA VAL A 158 -5.11 5.35 0.47
C VAL A 158 -4.59 6.57 -0.31
N PHE A 159 -5.42 7.15 -1.15
CA PHE A 159 -5.15 8.37 -1.92
C PHE A 159 -5.81 9.57 -1.22
N PRO A 160 -5.09 10.36 -0.40
CA PRO A 160 -5.71 11.41 0.42
C PRO A 160 -6.47 12.46 -0.40
N GLU A 161 -5.97 12.82 -1.58
CA GLU A 161 -6.59 13.80 -2.49
C GLU A 161 -7.94 13.35 -3.03
N ASN A 162 -8.20 12.04 -3.08
CA ASN A 162 -9.44 11.47 -3.62
C ASN A 162 -10.48 11.16 -2.53
N LEU A 163 -10.20 11.44 -1.25
CA LEU A 163 -11.09 11.07 -0.14
C LEU A 163 -12.45 11.80 -0.18
N GLY A 164 -12.58 12.92 -0.87
CA GLY A 164 -13.89 13.55 -1.13
C GLY A 164 -14.68 13.90 0.14
N GLY A 165 -14.00 14.23 1.23
CA GLY A 165 -14.60 14.53 2.53
C GLY A 165 -14.63 13.36 3.53
N SER A 166 -14.23 12.14 3.13
CA SER A 166 -14.01 11.04 4.08
C SER A 166 -12.94 11.40 5.11
N VAL A 167 -13.29 11.31 6.40
CA VAL A 167 -12.36 11.57 7.50
C VAL A 167 -11.74 10.28 8.01
N LEU A 168 -10.41 10.20 7.95
CA LEU A 168 -9.64 9.13 8.59
C LEU A 168 -9.54 9.43 10.09
N ARG A 169 -10.19 8.62 10.94
CA ARG A 169 -10.07 8.76 12.40
C ARG A 169 -8.81 8.04 12.87
N VAL A 170 -7.94 8.76 13.56
CA VAL A 170 -6.63 8.26 13.99
C VAL A 170 -6.57 8.17 15.52
N ARG A 171 -5.85 7.17 16.02
CA ARG A 171 -5.54 7.00 17.44
C ARG A 171 -4.15 6.40 17.59
N LEU A 172 -3.28 7.04 18.37
CA LEU A 172 -2.02 6.43 18.80
C LEU A 172 -2.35 5.25 19.71
N VAL A 173 -1.81 4.07 19.40
CA VAL A 173 -2.11 2.85 20.16
C VAL A 173 -0.88 2.28 20.85
N GLU A 174 0.32 2.56 20.35
CA GLU A 174 1.56 1.97 20.84
C GLU A 174 2.77 2.79 20.38
N VAL A 175 3.88 2.66 21.09
CA VAL A 175 5.20 3.13 20.65
C VAL A 175 6.16 1.95 20.75
N TRP A 176 6.79 1.59 19.63
CA TRP A 176 7.85 0.60 19.59
C TRP A 176 9.18 1.31 19.81
N ASN A 177 9.79 1.13 20.98
CA ASN A 177 11.07 1.72 21.34
C ASN A 177 12.24 0.77 21.08
N THR A 178 11.98 -0.54 21.24
CA THR A 178 12.96 -1.60 21.08
C THR A 178 12.42 -2.69 20.15
N PRO A 179 13.29 -3.54 19.57
CA PRO A 179 12.85 -4.69 18.77
C PRO A 179 11.86 -5.60 19.49
N GLY A 180 11.93 -5.70 20.82
CA GLY A 180 11.04 -6.53 21.65
C GLY A 180 9.61 -6.01 21.75
N ASP A 181 9.35 -4.75 21.39
CA ASP A 181 8.01 -4.16 21.39
C ASP A 181 7.22 -4.55 20.14
N LEU A 182 7.88 -5.09 19.11
CA LEU A 182 7.22 -5.47 17.86
C LEU A 182 6.45 -6.80 18.02
N PRO A 183 5.21 -6.89 17.51
CA PRO A 183 4.44 -8.13 17.46
C PRO A 183 4.92 -9.10 16.36
#